data_AF-A0A950RG06-F1
#
_entry.id   AF-A0A950RG06-F1
#
_cell.length_a   1.000
_cell.length_b   1.000
_cell.length_c   1.000
_cell.angle_alpha   90.00
_cell.angle_beta   90.00
_cell.angle_gamma   90.00
#
_symmetry.space_group_name_H-M   'P 1'
#
loop_
_entity.id
_entity.type
_entity.pdbx_description
1 polymer ?
#
loop_
_entity_poly.entity_id
_entity_poly.type
_entity_poly.pdbx_seq_one_letter_code
_entity_poly.pdbx_strand_id
1 'polypeptide(L)'
;MNGYNFAYLDEQTKRMIRRALLKAVAIPGHQVPFGSREMPLPYGWGTGGIQVTASIIGQEDTLKVIDQGADDTTNAVSIRRFFARTAGVATTEQTTDATIVQTRHRIPETPLSEDQIIVYQVPIPEPLRWLEPREAETRKMHALAEYGPMYVRLYEDIAQYGRVTTAYDYPVLVNGRYLMKPSPIPKFDNPKMDMNPALQLFGAGREKRIYAVPPHTPVKSLDFADHPFAIEKWDQSCAICGADDSFLDEVITDDR
;
A
#
# COMPACT_ATOMS: atom_id res chain seq x y z
N MET A 1 -27.33 9.87 13.79
CA MET A 1 -26.53 8.66 14.12
C MET A 1 -25.93 8.89 15.51
N ASN A 2 -26.53 8.32 16.56
CA ASN A 2 -26.04 8.50 17.94
C ASN A 2 -25.41 7.18 18.40
N GLY A 3 -24.08 7.13 18.58
CA GLY A 3 -23.45 5.99 19.26
C GLY A 3 -21.91 5.89 19.17
N TYR A 4 -21.30 6.26 18.04
CA TYR A 4 -19.84 6.19 17.85
C TYR A 4 -19.26 7.57 17.56
N ASN A 5 -17.98 7.77 17.86
CA ASN A 5 -17.26 8.97 17.42
C ASN A 5 -17.19 8.99 15.88
N PHE A 6 -17.03 10.18 15.29
CA PHE A 6 -16.85 10.32 13.84
C PHE A 6 -15.71 9.42 13.36
N ALA A 7 -15.93 8.63 12.31
CA ALA A 7 -14.99 7.64 11.80
C ALA A 7 -14.54 6.60 12.86
N TYR A 8 -15.42 6.27 13.80
CA TYR A 8 -15.30 5.23 14.84
C TYR A 8 -14.26 5.48 15.95
N LEU A 9 -13.02 5.81 15.60
CA LEU A 9 -11.92 5.96 16.56
C LEU A 9 -12.12 7.16 17.50
N ASP A 10 -11.71 7.00 18.76
CA ASP A 10 -11.62 8.13 19.69
C ASP A 10 -10.53 9.15 19.27
N GLU A 11 -10.66 10.39 19.75
CA GLU A 11 -9.75 11.48 19.38
C GLU A 11 -8.31 11.26 19.91
N GLN A 12 -8.12 10.51 20.99
CA GLN A 12 -6.77 10.19 21.48
C GLN A 12 -6.03 9.30 20.49
N THR A 13 -6.70 8.27 19.98
CA THR A 13 -6.18 7.30 19.02
C THR A 13 -5.88 8.00 17.70
N LYS A 14 -6.81 8.81 17.17
CA LYS A 14 -6.55 9.64 15.98
C LYS A 14 -5.36 10.57 16.18
N ARG A 15 -5.28 11.27 17.32
CA ARG A 15 -4.16 12.19 17.61
C ARG A 15 -2.82 11.45 17.64
N MET A 16 -2.78 10.22 18.14
CA MET A 16 -1.58 9.38 18.13
C MET A 16 -1.20 8.94 16.71
N ILE A 17 -2.16 8.45 15.93
CA ILE A 17 -1.94 8.05 14.53
C ILE A 17 -1.46 9.24 13.70
N ARG A 18 -2.08 10.42 13.84
CA ARG A 18 -1.66 11.66 13.16
C ARG A 18 -0.21 12.03 13.46
N ARG A 19 0.25 11.89 14.72
CA ARG A 19 1.68 12.10 15.05
C ARG A 19 2.59 11.09 14.35
N ALA A 20 2.19 9.82 14.30
CA ALA A 20 2.95 8.78 13.61
C ALA A 20 3.02 9.04 12.09
N LEU A 21 1.91 9.48 11.48
CA LEU A 21 1.84 9.86 10.07
C LEU A 21 2.77 11.04 9.75
N LEU A 22 2.75 12.10 10.57
CA LEU A 22 3.68 13.22 10.38
C LEU A 22 5.15 12.80 10.47
N LYS A 23 5.48 11.85 11.36
CA LYS A 23 6.84 11.26 11.42
C LYS A 23 7.15 10.41 10.19
N ALA A 24 6.20 9.64 9.71
CA ALA A 24 6.36 8.81 8.52
C ALA A 24 6.59 9.65 7.26
N VAL A 25 5.85 10.75 7.10
CA VAL A 25 6.04 11.71 6.01
C VAL A 25 7.42 12.37 6.08
N ALA A 26 7.86 12.76 7.29
CA ALA A 26 9.18 13.36 7.48
C ALA A 26 10.37 12.38 7.33
N ILE A 27 10.11 11.07 7.34
CA ILE A 27 11.13 10.03 7.21
C ILE A 27 10.66 9.00 6.16
N PRO A 28 10.67 9.35 4.87
CA PRO A 28 10.07 8.55 3.81
C PRO A 28 10.58 7.11 3.79
N GLY A 29 9.67 6.14 3.74
CA GLY A 29 9.97 4.71 3.76
C GLY A 29 10.33 4.11 5.13
N HIS A 30 10.46 4.92 6.20
CA HIS A 30 10.70 4.40 7.55
C HIS A 30 9.43 3.88 8.21
N GLN A 31 9.51 2.67 8.77
CA GLN A 31 8.44 1.99 9.49
C GLN A 31 8.25 2.57 10.91
N VAL A 32 7.41 3.60 11.05
CA VAL A 32 7.10 4.24 12.34
C VAL A 32 6.19 3.33 13.18
N PRO A 33 6.57 2.95 14.40
CA PRO A 33 5.71 2.20 15.30
C PRO A 33 4.55 3.06 15.82
N PHE A 34 3.35 2.49 15.91
CA PHE A 34 2.18 3.15 16.45
C PHE A 34 1.34 2.22 17.34
N GLY A 35 0.57 2.77 18.27
CA GLY A 35 -0.29 2.01 19.17
C GLY A 35 -1.59 1.56 18.51
N SER A 36 -1.52 0.63 17.55
CA SER A 36 -2.70 0.06 16.88
C SER A 36 -3.72 -0.46 17.90
N ARG A 37 -5.01 -0.26 17.60
CA ARG A 37 -6.14 -0.77 18.39
C ARG A 37 -6.84 -1.90 17.66
N GLU A 38 -7.56 -2.74 18.40
CA GLU A 38 -8.51 -3.67 17.84
C GLU A 38 -9.61 -2.91 17.09
N MET A 39 -10.00 -3.43 15.93
CA MET A 39 -11.03 -2.87 15.07
C MET A 39 -12.19 -3.88 14.96
N PRO A 40 -13.40 -3.47 14.52
CA PRO A 40 -14.54 -4.38 14.31
C PRO A 40 -14.37 -5.27 13.06
N LEU A 41 -13.13 -5.56 12.69
CA LEU A 41 -12.67 -6.43 11.61
C LEU A 41 -11.47 -7.21 12.12
N PRO A 42 -11.32 -8.51 11.77
CA PRO A 42 -10.19 -9.30 12.24
C PRO A 42 -8.84 -8.71 11.78
N TYR A 43 -7.79 -8.90 12.58
CA TYR A 43 -6.44 -8.58 12.14
C TYR A 43 -6.12 -9.32 10.83
N GLY A 44 -5.44 -8.64 9.90
CA GLY A 44 -5.17 -9.15 8.54
C GLY A 44 -6.17 -8.67 7.49
N TRP A 45 -7.34 -8.17 7.89
CA TRP A 45 -8.37 -7.63 6.99
C TRP A 45 -8.27 -6.10 6.85
N GLY A 46 -7.06 -5.57 6.70
CA GLY A 46 -6.87 -4.14 6.43
C GLY A 46 -6.95 -3.19 7.62
N THR A 47 -6.94 -3.67 8.86
CA THR A 47 -7.15 -2.83 10.06
C THR A 47 -6.19 -1.65 10.20
N GLY A 48 -4.97 -1.74 9.66
CA GLY A 48 -4.03 -0.62 9.61
C GLY A 48 -4.48 0.49 8.67
N GLY A 49 -4.88 0.13 7.44
CA GLY A 49 -5.44 1.09 6.47
C GLY A 49 -6.69 1.78 7.01
N ILE A 50 -7.60 1.03 7.64
CA ILE A 50 -8.83 1.60 8.24
C ILE A 50 -8.48 2.61 9.34
N GLN A 51 -7.51 2.30 10.21
CA GLN A 51 -7.10 3.23 11.26
C GLN A 51 -6.46 4.51 10.70
N VAL A 52 -5.67 4.40 9.62
CA VAL A 52 -5.09 5.54 8.92
C VAL A 52 -6.20 6.39 8.30
N THR A 53 -7.09 5.80 7.49
CA THR A 53 -8.23 6.48 6.86
C THR A 53 -9.10 7.17 7.90
N ALA A 54 -9.49 6.49 8.98
CA ALA A 54 -10.28 7.05 10.07
C ALA A 54 -9.62 8.25 10.78
N SER A 55 -8.29 8.36 10.69
CA SER A 55 -7.53 9.43 11.32
C SER A 55 -7.33 10.64 10.40
N ILE A 56 -7.46 10.49 9.08
CA ILE A 56 -7.25 11.57 8.10
C ILE A 56 -8.54 12.06 7.46
N ILE A 57 -9.57 11.21 7.37
CA ILE A 57 -10.82 11.55 6.69
C ILE A 57 -11.57 12.67 7.41
N GLY A 58 -12.11 13.61 6.64
CA GLY A 58 -12.99 14.70 7.02
C GLY A 58 -14.41 14.52 6.47
N GLN A 59 -15.32 15.43 6.82
CA GLN A 59 -16.73 15.35 6.41
C GLN A 59 -16.96 15.65 4.92
N GLU A 60 -16.05 16.42 4.31
CA GLU A 60 -16.13 16.85 2.92
C GLU A 60 -15.37 15.91 1.96
N ASP A 61 -14.69 14.90 2.51
CA ASP A 61 -13.97 13.92 1.71
C ASP A 61 -14.92 13.02 0.91
N THR A 62 -14.45 12.60 -0.26
CA THR A 62 -15.08 11.56 -1.07
C THR A 62 -14.17 10.33 -1.06
N LEU A 63 -14.65 9.24 -0.45
CA LEU A 63 -13.89 8.03 -0.24
C LEU A 63 -14.11 7.00 -1.36
N LYS A 64 -13.01 6.55 -1.99
CA LYS A 64 -12.96 5.33 -2.81
C LYS A 64 -12.30 4.21 -2.03
N VAL A 65 -12.83 2.99 -2.13
CA VAL A 65 -12.23 1.81 -1.48
C VAL A 65 -12.18 0.66 -2.48
N ILE A 66 -10.99 0.12 -2.70
CA ILE A 66 -10.75 -0.99 -3.62
C ILE A 66 -9.97 -2.13 -2.94
N ASP A 67 -10.24 -3.36 -3.37
CA ASP A 67 -9.45 -4.57 -3.06
C ASP A 67 -9.26 -5.32 -4.38
N GLN A 68 -8.03 -5.76 -4.68
CA GLN A 68 -7.67 -6.31 -6.00
C GLN A 68 -7.98 -5.37 -7.18
N GLY A 69 -8.10 -4.05 -6.93
CA GLY A 69 -8.43 -3.06 -7.96
C GLY A 69 -9.93 -2.84 -8.18
N ALA A 70 -10.79 -3.61 -7.53
CA ALA A 70 -12.25 -3.52 -7.69
C ALA A 70 -12.95 -3.02 -6.41
N ASP A 71 -13.98 -2.20 -6.62
CA ASP A 71 -14.79 -1.58 -5.56
C ASP A 71 -15.87 -2.52 -4.99
N ASP A 72 -16.23 -3.59 -5.70
CA ASP A 72 -17.33 -4.50 -5.40
C ASP A 72 -16.89 -5.78 -4.66
N THR A 73 -15.60 -5.95 -4.43
CA THR A 73 -15.07 -7.03 -3.61
C THR A 73 -15.62 -6.98 -2.18
N THR A 74 -15.77 -8.16 -1.57
CA THR A 74 -16.42 -8.30 -0.25
C THR A 74 -15.80 -7.42 0.83
N ASN A 75 -14.46 -7.33 0.85
CA ASN A 75 -13.73 -6.51 1.82
C ASN A 75 -13.84 -5.01 1.49
N ALA A 76 -13.74 -4.59 0.22
CA ALA A 76 -13.90 -3.19 -0.17
C ALA A 76 -15.29 -2.66 0.17
N VAL A 77 -16.34 -3.42 -0.16
CA VAL A 77 -17.73 -3.09 0.18
C VAL A 77 -17.92 -2.97 1.69
N SER A 78 -17.35 -3.90 2.46
CA SER A 78 -17.42 -3.89 3.93
C SER A 78 -16.80 -2.63 4.52
N ILE A 79 -15.58 -2.27 4.09
CA ILE A 79 -14.86 -1.09 4.56
C ILE A 79 -15.55 0.21 4.12
N ARG A 80 -16.01 0.29 2.87
CA ARG A 80 -16.73 1.46 2.35
C ARG A 80 -18.03 1.70 3.14
N ARG A 81 -18.82 0.65 3.37
CA ARG A 81 -20.03 0.72 4.20
C ARG A 81 -19.73 1.09 5.66
N PHE A 82 -18.63 0.61 6.20
CA PHE A 82 -18.18 0.99 7.54
C PHE A 82 -17.95 2.50 7.66
N PHE A 83 -17.24 3.12 6.70
CA PHE A 83 -17.03 4.57 6.71
C PHE A 83 -18.29 5.36 6.37
N ALA A 84 -19.10 4.92 5.42
CA ALA A 84 -20.40 5.54 5.15
C ALA A 84 -21.29 5.56 6.40
N ARG A 85 -21.24 4.50 7.22
CA ARG A 85 -22.01 4.41 8.48
C ARG A 85 -21.42 5.22 9.63
N THR A 86 -20.10 5.32 9.74
CA THR A 86 -19.42 5.90 10.92
C THR A 86 -18.95 7.33 10.72
N ALA A 87 -18.79 7.76 9.47
CA ALA A 87 -18.35 9.10 9.09
C ALA A 87 -19.40 9.84 8.23
N GLY A 88 -20.30 9.13 7.55
CA GLY A 88 -21.33 9.78 6.71
C GLY A 88 -20.77 10.51 5.49
N VAL A 89 -19.55 10.16 5.06
CA VAL A 89 -18.85 10.76 3.91
C VAL A 89 -19.46 10.31 2.58
N ALA A 90 -19.26 11.12 1.55
CA ALA A 90 -19.51 10.71 0.18
C ALA A 90 -18.58 9.56 -0.21
N THR A 91 -19.03 8.71 -1.12
CA THR A 91 -18.22 7.61 -1.65
C THR A 91 -18.33 7.56 -3.16
N THR A 92 -17.25 7.16 -3.84
CA THR A 92 -17.20 7.06 -5.30
C THR A 92 -16.47 5.78 -5.74
N GLU A 93 -16.75 5.35 -6.97
CA GLU A 93 -16.00 4.31 -7.68
C GLU A 93 -15.07 4.92 -8.75
N GLN A 94 -15.18 6.23 -9.01
CA GLN A 94 -14.31 6.95 -9.95
C GLN A 94 -13.04 7.44 -9.24
N THR A 95 -11.86 7.04 -9.73
CA THR A 95 -10.58 7.46 -9.13
C THR A 95 -10.41 8.97 -9.13
N THR A 96 -10.85 9.67 -10.19
CA THR A 96 -10.72 11.13 -10.32
C THR A 96 -11.55 11.92 -9.32
N ASP A 97 -12.63 11.34 -8.82
CA ASP A 97 -13.58 12.02 -7.93
C ASP A 97 -13.25 11.78 -6.45
N ALA A 98 -12.32 10.86 -6.16
CA ALA A 98 -11.95 10.51 -4.80
C ALA A 98 -10.94 11.51 -4.24
N THR A 99 -11.12 11.97 -3.01
CA THR A 99 -10.07 12.70 -2.26
C THR A 99 -9.18 11.72 -1.49
N ILE A 100 -9.75 10.59 -1.06
CA ILE A 100 -9.03 9.50 -0.40
C ILE A 100 -9.34 8.18 -1.12
N VAL A 101 -8.28 7.43 -1.47
CA VAL A 101 -8.37 6.07 -2.01
C VAL A 101 -7.78 5.10 -1.01
N GLN A 102 -8.61 4.27 -0.36
CA GLN A 102 -8.10 3.16 0.45
C GLN A 102 -8.00 1.90 -0.40
N THR A 103 -6.81 1.33 -0.50
CA THR A 103 -6.53 0.20 -1.41
C THR A 103 -5.95 -1.01 -0.70
N ARG A 104 -6.26 -2.19 -1.24
CA ARG A 104 -5.54 -3.43 -1.01
C ARG A 104 -5.07 -4.02 -2.35
N HIS A 105 -3.76 -4.15 -2.49
CA HIS A 105 -3.05 -4.83 -3.59
C HIS A 105 -3.02 -4.13 -4.96
N ARG A 106 -3.57 -2.92 -5.12
CA ARG A 106 -3.48 -2.21 -6.41
C ARG A 106 -3.28 -0.72 -6.28
N ILE A 107 -2.58 -0.13 -7.24
CA ILE A 107 -2.62 1.31 -7.53
C ILE A 107 -3.52 1.49 -8.76
N PRO A 108 -4.52 2.39 -8.74
CA PRO A 108 -5.35 2.67 -9.90
C PRO A 108 -4.52 2.91 -11.17
N GLU A 109 -5.04 2.49 -12.32
CA GLU A 109 -4.42 2.81 -13.62
C GLU A 109 -4.53 4.31 -13.94
N THR A 110 -5.66 4.92 -13.56
CA THR A 110 -5.83 6.37 -13.62
C THR A 110 -4.80 7.06 -12.74
N PRO A 111 -3.97 7.97 -13.29
CA PRO A 111 -2.98 8.71 -12.50
C PRO A 111 -3.65 9.48 -11.36
N LEU A 112 -3.01 9.46 -10.19
CA LEU A 112 -3.44 10.25 -9.05
C LEU A 112 -3.01 11.72 -9.20
N SER A 113 -3.63 12.62 -8.45
CA SER A 113 -3.34 14.07 -8.43
C SER A 113 -2.88 14.56 -7.05
N GLU A 114 -2.41 15.82 -6.98
CA GLU A 114 -1.83 16.43 -5.77
C GLU A 114 -2.80 16.52 -4.59
N ASP A 115 -4.10 16.62 -4.87
CA ASP A 115 -5.15 16.73 -3.85
C ASP A 115 -5.58 15.36 -3.28
N GLN A 116 -5.01 14.26 -3.79
CA GLN A 116 -5.40 12.91 -3.40
C GLN A 116 -4.44 12.29 -2.37
N ILE A 117 -5.03 11.45 -1.50
CA ILE A 117 -4.29 10.59 -0.58
C ILE A 117 -4.64 9.14 -0.87
N ILE A 118 -3.65 8.30 -1.13
CA ILE A 118 -3.82 6.85 -1.25
C ILE A 118 -3.33 6.14 0.01
N VAL A 119 -4.18 5.28 0.58
CA VAL A 119 -3.94 4.55 1.82
C VAL A 119 -3.86 3.04 1.55
N TYR A 120 -2.67 2.48 1.70
CA TYR A 120 -2.37 1.07 1.45
C TYR A 120 -2.60 0.19 2.69
N GLN A 121 -3.28 -0.93 2.49
CA GLN A 121 -3.40 -2.00 3.49
C GLN A 121 -2.16 -2.91 3.45
N VAL A 122 -1.44 -3.01 4.57
CA VAL A 122 -0.16 -3.72 4.63
C VAL A 122 -0.24 -4.91 5.61
N PRO A 123 -0.01 -6.15 5.15
CA PRO A 123 0.02 -7.32 6.03
C PRO A 123 1.35 -7.46 6.79
N ILE A 124 2.48 -7.23 6.10
CA ILE A 124 3.84 -7.29 6.61
C ILE A 124 4.56 -6.03 6.12
N PRO A 125 5.01 -5.12 7.01
CA PRO A 125 5.64 -3.86 6.61
C PRO A 125 7.15 -3.99 6.35
N GLU A 126 7.78 -5.03 6.89
CA GLU A 126 9.22 -5.20 6.92
C GLU A 126 9.72 -5.89 5.63
N PRO A 127 10.45 -5.18 4.73
CA PRO A 127 10.98 -5.78 3.51
C PRO A 127 11.99 -6.91 3.76
N LEU A 128 12.71 -6.89 4.88
CA LEU A 128 13.74 -7.88 5.20
C LEU A 128 13.18 -9.11 5.94
N ARG A 129 11.86 -9.18 6.19
CA ARG A 129 11.24 -10.18 7.10
C ARG A 129 11.56 -11.63 6.75
N TRP A 130 11.68 -11.93 5.45
CA TRP A 130 11.95 -13.29 4.96
C TRP A 130 13.44 -13.65 5.00
N LEU A 131 14.32 -12.66 5.12
CA LEU A 131 15.76 -12.84 5.27
C LEU A 131 16.15 -12.89 6.76
N GLU A 132 15.51 -12.04 7.56
CA GLU A 132 15.70 -11.96 9.00
C GLU A 132 14.33 -11.83 9.69
N PRO A 133 13.85 -12.89 10.36
CA PRO A 133 12.54 -12.87 11.00
C PRO A 133 12.47 -11.97 12.25
N ARG A 134 13.60 -11.60 12.86
CA ARG A 134 13.65 -10.85 14.13
C ARG A 134 13.64 -9.35 13.89
N GLU A 135 12.58 -8.69 14.36
CA GLU A 135 12.45 -7.23 14.34
C GLU A 135 13.62 -6.48 15.00
N ALA A 136 14.21 -7.06 16.05
CA ALA A 136 15.35 -6.44 16.72
C ALA A 136 16.57 -6.31 15.80
N GLU A 137 16.75 -7.24 14.87
CA GLU A 137 17.86 -7.23 13.91
C GLU A 137 17.50 -6.40 12.68
N THR A 138 16.31 -6.56 12.08
CA THR A 138 15.91 -5.75 10.92
C THR A 138 15.89 -4.26 11.23
N ARG A 139 15.52 -3.87 12.46
CA ARG A 139 15.61 -2.47 12.91
C ARG A 139 17.05 -1.94 12.87
N LYS A 140 18.04 -2.73 13.28
CA LYS A 140 19.46 -2.33 13.23
C LYS A 140 19.91 -2.21 11.77
N MET A 141 19.51 -3.15 10.91
CA MET A 141 19.80 -3.10 9.48
C MET A 141 19.24 -1.83 8.84
N HIS A 142 17.99 -1.45 9.16
CA HIS A 142 17.43 -0.17 8.73
C HIS A 142 18.15 1.05 9.33
N ALA A 143 18.63 0.98 10.57
CA ALA A 143 19.38 2.07 11.18
C ALA A 143 20.73 2.31 10.48
N LEU A 144 21.41 1.23 10.12
CA LEU A 144 22.75 1.23 9.49
C LEU A 144 22.72 1.20 7.95
N ALA A 145 21.53 1.12 7.34
CA ALA A 145 21.34 0.95 5.90
C ALA A 145 22.01 -0.33 5.32
N GLU A 146 21.98 -1.43 6.09
CA GLU A 146 22.55 -2.73 5.71
C GLU A 146 21.57 -3.52 4.83
N TYR A 147 21.38 -3.09 3.58
CA TYR A 147 20.45 -3.73 2.63
C TYR A 147 21.09 -4.75 1.70
N GLY A 148 22.39 -5.02 1.85
CA GLY A 148 23.13 -6.03 1.08
C GLY A 148 22.43 -7.40 0.98
N PRO A 149 21.88 -7.96 2.08
CA PRO A 149 21.17 -9.24 2.01
C PRO A 149 19.98 -9.26 1.04
N MET A 150 19.30 -8.14 0.84
CA MET A 150 18.20 -8.06 -0.14
C MET A 150 18.73 -8.18 -1.57
N TYR A 151 19.85 -7.52 -1.90
CA TYR A 151 20.50 -7.70 -3.20
C TYR A 151 20.96 -9.14 -3.42
N VAL A 152 21.55 -9.78 -2.40
CA VAL A 152 21.94 -11.20 -2.49
C VAL A 152 20.73 -12.07 -2.83
N ARG A 153 19.61 -11.87 -2.13
CA ARG A 153 18.38 -12.63 -2.38
C ARG A 153 17.85 -12.45 -3.80
N LEU A 154 17.84 -11.23 -4.33
CA LEU A 154 17.40 -10.97 -5.71
C LEU A 154 18.34 -11.62 -6.73
N TYR A 155 19.64 -11.63 -6.46
CA TYR A 155 20.63 -12.26 -7.34
C TYR A 155 20.55 -13.79 -7.30
N GLU A 156 20.22 -14.39 -6.15
CA GLU A 156 19.96 -15.83 -6.05
C GLU A 156 18.80 -16.27 -6.97
N ASP A 157 17.72 -15.48 -7.04
CA ASP A 157 16.63 -15.75 -8.00
C ASP A 157 17.13 -15.70 -9.44
N ILE A 158 17.94 -14.71 -9.79
CA ILE A 158 18.51 -14.57 -11.14
C ILE A 158 19.41 -15.76 -11.47
N ALA A 159 20.29 -16.17 -10.55
CA ALA A 159 21.19 -17.29 -10.75
C ALA A 159 20.44 -18.63 -10.91
N GLN A 160 19.31 -18.81 -10.21
CA GLN A 160 18.54 -20.04 -10.23
C GLN A 160 17.53 -20.11 -11.39
N TYR A 161 16.90 -18.98 -11.73
CA TYR A 161 15.74 -18.94 -12.62
C TYR A 161 15.92 -18.02 -13.85
N GLY A 162 17.07 -17.35 -13.98
CA GLY A 162 17.36 -16.38 -15.03
C GLY A 162 16.62 -15.05 -14.89
N ARG A 163 15.83 -14.87 -13.83
CA ARG A 163 15.03 -13.67 -13.53
C ARG A 163 14.69 -13.60 -12.05
N VAL A 164 14.38 -12.40 -11.55
CA VAL A 164 13.78 -12.25 -10.23
C VAL A 164 12.37 -12.86 -10.22
N THR A 165 12.07 -13.72 -9.24
CA THR A 165 10.79 -14.44 -9.15
C THR A 165 9.71 -13.69 -8.38
N THR A 166 10.09 -12.64 -7.66
CA THR A 166 9.17 -11.78 -6.89
C THR A 166 8.23 -11.03 -7.84
N ALA A 167 6.94 -11.41 -7.86
CA ALA A 167 5.92 -10.84 -8.75
C ALA A 167 5.09 -9.71 -8.11
N TYR A 168 5.02 -9.66 -6.79
CA TYR A 168 4.30 -8.63 -6.02
C TYR A 168 5.12 -8.26 -4.79
N ASP A 169 4.75 -7.16 -4.12
CA ASP A 169 5.41 -6.74 -2.88
C ASP A 169 6.91 -6.46 -3.08
N TYR A 170 7.26 -6.06 -4.30
CA TYR A 170 8.64 -5.96 -4.79
C TYR A 170 9.36 -4.80 -4.10
N PRO A 171 10.52 -5.02 -3.48
CA PRO A 171 11.19 -4.02 -2.65
C PRO A 171 11.62 -2.78 -3.44
N VAL A 172 11.39 -1.60 -2.85
CA VAL A 172 11.75 -0.30 -3.42
C VAL A 172 12.70 0.46 -2.49
N LEU A 173 13.57 1.28 -3.07
CA LEU A 173 14.38 2.27 -2.36
C LEU A 173 13.68 3.63 -2.45
N VAL A 174 13.25 4.14 -1.29
CA VAL A 174 12.54 5.43 -1.18
C VAL A 174 13.51 6.53 -0.84
N ASN A 175 13.42 7.64 -1.58
CA ASN A 175 14.25 8.83 -1.43
C ASN A 175 15.76 8.52 -1.34
N GLY A 176 16.21 7.51 -2.09
CA GLY A 176 17.61 7.06 -2.10
C GLY A 176 18.12 6.51 -0.77
N ARG A 177 17.25 6.22 0.22
CA ARG A 177 17.66 5.85 1.57
C ARG A 177 16.97 4.60 2.09
N TYR A 178 15.66 4.65 2.38
CA TYR A 178 15.00 3.53 3.06
C TYR A 178 14.59 2.46 2.05
N LEU A 179 15.04 1.24 2.28
CA LEU A 179 14.39 0.07 1.71
C LEU A 179 12.97 0.00 2.28
N MET A 180 11.97 -0.09 1.41
CA MET A 180 10.58 -0.11 1.77
C MET A 180 9.89 -1.23 1.00
N LYS A 181 8.89 -1.83 1.65
CA LYS A 181 7.96 -2.72 0.98
C LYS A 181 6.72 -1.95 0.54
N PRO A 182 6.31 -1.98 -0.74
CA PRO A 182 5.24 -1.12 -1.25
C PRO A 182 3.82 -1.66 -0.98
N SER A 183 3.65 -2.50 0.04
CA SER A 183 2.49 -3.41 0.20
C SER A 183 2.38 -4.46 -0.92
N PRO A 184 1.48 -5.45 -0.83
CA PRO A 184 1.36 -6.52 -1.83
C PRO A 184 0.73 -6.07 -3.17
N ILE A 185 1.12 -4.91 -3.68
CA ILE A 185 0.85 -4.51 -5.06
C ILE A 185 1.69 -5.35 -6.01
N PRO A 186 1.20 -5.67 -7.22
CA PRO A 186 2.03 -6.31 -8.24
C PRO A 186 3.21 -5.40 -8.58
N LYS A 187 4.35 -5.99 -8.99
CA LYS A 187 5.51 -5.19 -9.41
C LYS A 187 5.16 -4.26 -10.59
N PHE A 188 4.16 -4.63 -11.39
CA PHE A 188 3.52 -3.76 -12.39
C PHE A 188 3.15 -2.37 -11.85
N ASP A 189 2.71 -2.26 -10.61
CA ASP A 189 2.28 -1.00 -10.00
C ASP A 189 3.44 -0.18 -9.43
N ASN A 190 4.62 -0.77 -9.16
CA ASN A 190 5.75 -0.05 -8.55
C ASN A 190 6.13 1.24 -9.30
N PRO A 191 6.20 1.29 -10.64
CA PRO A 191 6.53 2.52 -11.37
C PRO A 191 5.56 3.69 -11.09
N LYS A 192 4.30 3.40 -10.74
CA LYS A 192 3.30 4.42 -10.43
C LYS A 192 3.59 5.14 -9.11
N MET A 193 4.48 4.60 -8.27
CA MET A 193 4.86 5.23 -7.00
C MET A 193 5.93 6.32 -7.18
N ASP A 194 6.74 6.23 -8.24
CA ASP A 194 7.86 7.15 -8.48
C ASP A 194 7.34 8.54 -8.85
N MET A 195 7.80 9.57 -8.14
CA MET A 195 7.43 10.96 -8.37
C MET A 195 5.91 11.24 -8.37
N ASN A 196 5.11 10.34 -7.77
CA ASN A 196 3.65 10.43 -7.73
C ASN A 196 3.21 11.73 -7.03
N PRO A 197 2.26 12.50 -7.57
CA PRO A 197 1.80 13.75 -6.97
C PRO A 197 0.95 13.52 -5.70
N ALA A 198 0.32 12.36 -5.53
CA ALA A 198 -0.50 12.05 -4.36
C ALA A 198 0.34 11.64 -3.15
N LEU A 199 -0.16 11.93 -1.95
CA LEU A 199 0.42 11.43 -0.72
C LEU A 199 0.11 9.93 -0.55
N GLN A 200 1.14 9.13 -0.31
CA GLN A 200 1.02 7.67 -0.16
C GLN A 200 1.25 7.27 1.29
N LEU A 201 0.24 6.67 1.92
CA LEU A 201 0.24 6.26 3.34
C LEU A 201 0.05 4.76 3.48
N PHE A 202 0.83 4.11 4.34
CA PHE A 202 0.85 2.67 4.47
C PHE A 202 0.53 2.25 5.90
N GLY A 203 -0.49 1.40 6.09
CA GLY A 203 -0.98 1.00 7.40
C GLY A 203 -0.89 -0.50 7.65
N ALA A 204 0.01 -0.92 8.54
CA ALA A 204 0.14 -2.30 9.02
C ALA A 204 -0.37 -2.43 10.48
N GLY A 205 -1.66 -2.73 10.65
CA GLY A 205 -2.31 -2.76 11.96
C GLY A 205 -1.79 -3.87 12.87
N ARG A 206 -1.74 -5.11 12.37
CA ARG A 206 -1.25 -6.28 13.12
C ARG A 206 0.20 -6.11 13.58
N GLU A 207 1.05 -5.63 12.68
CA GLU A 207 2.49 -5.41 12.92
C GLU A 207 2.79 -4.05 13.58
N LYS A 208 1.76 -3.23 13.81
CA LYS A 208 1.84 -1.92 14.47
C LYS A 208 2.84 -0.96 13.80
N ARG A 209 2.80 -0.84 12.48
CA ARG A 209 3.63 0.10 11.71
C ARG A 209 2.81 0.99 10.79
N ILE A 210 3.25 2.23 10.65
CA ILE A 210 2.81 3.21 9.65
C ILE A 210 4.05 3.75 8.95
N TYR A 211 3.97 3.91 7.64
CA TYR A 211 5.03 4.56 6.85
C TYR A 211 4.39 5.34 5.70
N ALA A 212 5.19 6.16 5.02
CA ALA A 212 4.69 7.05 3.98
C ALA A 212 5.72 7.28 2.89
N VAL A 213 5.22 7.69 1.72
CA VAL A 213 5.98 8.30 0.64
C VAL A 213 5.31 9.65 0.34
N PRO A 214 5.98 10.79 0.61
CA PRO A 214 5.45 12.11 0.26
C PRO A 214 5.28 12.27 -1.26
N PRO A 215 4.44 13.22 -1.70
CA PRO A 215 4.39 13.63 -3.10
C PRO A 215 5.77 13.89 -3.69
N HIS A 216 5.94 13.57 -4.98
CA HIS A 216 7.15 13.83 -5.75
C HIS A 216 8.45 13.30 -5.12
N THR A 217 8.35 12.16 -4.42
CA THR A 217 9.50 11.47 -3.84
C THR A 217 10.01 10.40 -4.81
N PRO A 218 11.33 10.30 -5.05
CA PRO A 218 11.89 9.21 -5.83
C PRO A 218 11.61 7.85 -5.17
N VAL A 219 11.04 6.91 -5.94
CA VAL A 219 10.79 5.52 -5.53
C VAL A 219 11.32 4.60 -6.62
N LYS A 220 12.38 3.86 -6.33
CA LYS A 220 13.01 2.97 -7.32
C LYS A 220 12.92 1.53 -6.88
N SER A 221 12.35 0.65 -7.70
CA SER A 221 12.48 -0.79 -7.50
C SER A 221 13.95 -1.18 -7.48
N LEU A 222 14.32 -2.10 -6.59
CA LEU A 222 15.66 -2.69 -6.61
C LEU A 222 15.87 -3.44 -7.94
N ASP A 223 17.05 -3.30 -8.54
CA ASP A 223 17.46 -4.04 -9.72
C ASP A 223 18.99 -4.08 -9.82
N PHE A 224 19.49 -4.62 -10.94
CA PHE A 224 20.91 -4.63 -11.27
C PHE A 224 21.12 -4.02 -12.66
N ALA A 225 22.31 -3.48 -12.91
CA ALA A 225 22.63 -2.87 -14.20
C ALA A 225 22.52 -3.86 -15.37
N ASP A 226 22.81 -5.14 -15.13
CA ASP A 226 22.71 -6.24 -16.09
C ASP A 226 21.35 -6.96 -16.05
N HIS A 227 20.53 -6.71 -15.03
CA HIS A 227 19.18 -7.25 -14.86
C HIS A 227 18.22 -6.15 -14.39
N PRO A 228 17.82 -5.24 -15.31
CA PRO A 228 16.99 -4.09 -14.96
C PRO A 228 15.58 -4.52 -14.53
N PHE A 229 14.92 -3.67 -13.74
CA PHE A 229 13.54 -3.91 -13.33
C PHE A 229 12.59 -4.03 -14.54
N ALA A 230 11.73 -5.05 -14.52
CA ALA A 230 10.76 -5.31 -15.58
C ALA A 230 9.39 -5.65 -14.98
N ILE A 231 8.35 -5.05 -15.54
CA ILE A 231 6.94 -5.32 -15.20
C ILE A 231 6.39 -6.51 -15.99
N GLU A 232 5.28 -7.08 -15.51
CA GLU A 232 4.49 -8.05 -16.26
C GLU A 232 3.99 -7.49 -17.59
N LYS A 233 3.89 -8.37 -18.58
CA LYS A 233 3.26 -8.12 -19.87
C LYS A 233 2.42 -9.34 -20.24
N TRP A 234 1.32 -9.10 -20.92
CA TRP A 234 0.43 -10.13 -21.45
C TRP A 234 0.35 -9.98 -22.97
N ASP A 235 0.19 -11.09 -23.68
CA ASP A 235 -0.06 -11.06 -25.13
C ASP A 235 -1.53 -10.66 -25.43
N GLN A 236 -2.39 -10.73 -24.40
CA GLN A 236 -3.80 -10.43 -24.47
C GLN A 236 -4.07 -9.00 -24.00
N SER A 237 -5.13 -8.40 -24.55
CA SER A 237 -5.75 -7.18 -24.02
C SER A 237 -6.95 -7.55 -23.14
N CYS A 238 -7.43 -6.59 -22.35
CA CYS A 238 -8.65 -6.77 -21.58
C CYS A 238 -9.83 -7.18 -22.48
N ALA A 239 -10.47 -8.32 -22.19
CA ALA A 239 -11.57 -8.84 -22.98
C ALA A 239 -12.85 -7.98 -22.95
N ILE A 240 -12.95 -7.04 -22.01
CA ILE A 240 -14.14 -6.18 -21.83
C ILE A 240 -13.95 -4.83 -22.53
N CYS A 241 -12.85 -4.13 -22.26
CA CYS A 241 -12.63 -2.76 -22.76
C CYS A 241 -11.50 -2.66 -23.81
N GLY A 242 -10.75 -3.73 -24.06
CA GLY A 242 -9.67 -3.75 -25.05
C GLY A 242 -8.35 -3.08 -24.60
N ALA A 243 -8.24 -2.63 -23.35
CA ALA A 243 -7.01 -2.02 -22.83
C ALA A 243 -5.83 -3.00 -22.83
N ASP A 244 -4.66 -2.56 -23.30
CA ASP A 244 -3.39 -3.30 -23.36
C ASP A 244 -2.33 -2.77 -22.37
N ASP A 245 -2.68 -1.73 -21.61
CA ASP A 245 -1.83 -1.02 -20.66
C ASP A 245 -2.27 -1.20 -19.19
N SER A 246 -3.19 -2.14 -18.92
CA SER A 246 -3.72 -2.42 -17.58
C SER A 246 -3.24 -3.76 -17.03
N PHE A 247 -3.13 -3.86 -15.70
CA PHE A 247 -2.91 -5.17 -15.06
C PHE A 247 -4.14 -6.06 -15.25
N LEU A 248 -3.94 -7.26 -15.77
CA LEU A 248 -5.02 -8.19 -16.11
C LEU A 248 -5.28 -9.23 -15.03
N ASP A 249 -6.56 -9.51 -14.78
CA ASP A 249 -7.01 -10.63 -13.98
C ASP A 249 -7.31 -11.84 -14.88
N GLU A 250 -6.80 -13.01 -14.50
CA GLU A 250 -7.13 -14.26 -15.18
C GLU A 250 -8.44 -14.82 -14.62
N VAL A 251 -9.47 -14.89 -15.48
CA VAL A 251 -10.76 -15.49 -15.14
C VAL A 251 -10.89 -16.82 -15.88
N ILE A 252 -10.84 -17.92 -15.13
CA ILE A 252 -11.02 -19.27 -15.67
C ILE A 252 -12.51 -19.48 -15.94
N THR A 253 -12.87 -19.65 -17.21
CA THR A 253 -14.27 -19.78 -17.67
C THR A 253 -14.70 -21.20 -18.01
N ASP A 254 -13.75 -22.14 -18.08
CA ASP A 254 -13.99 -23.55 -18.40
C ASP A 254 -13.26 -24.44 -17.38
N ASP A 255 -13.82 -25.61 -17.09
CA ASP A 255 -13.31 -26.58 -16.10
C ASP A 255 -12.16 -27.45 -16.67
N ARG A 256 -11.81 -27.25 -17.95
CA ARG A 256 -10.82 -28.05 -18.69
C ARG A 256 -9.41 -27.50 -18.60
#